data_AF-A0A6M0S862-F1
#
_entry.id   AF-A0A6M0S862-F1
#
_cell.length_a   1.000
_cell.length_b   1.000
_cell.length_c   1.000
_cell.angle_alpha   90.00
_cell.angle_beta   90.00
_cell.angle_gamma   90.00
#
_symmetry.space_group_name_H-M   'P 1'
#
loop_
_entity.id
_entity.type
_entity.pdbx_description
1 polymer ?
#
loop_
_entity_poly.entity_id
_entity_poly.type
_entity_poly.pdbx_seq_one_letter_code
_entity_poly.pdbx_strand_id
1 'polypeptide(L)'
;MSNLNPIPQSVADILDAEAEVTAPMLAGVGQVGWMKTWPQLATYSHYAQLKSLVLRGVAAVLKDCNLGAGYDAALDCAKPLIMERLTQPSTDIQNRLLKLVEGEPFGPKVELTAERLAQLKVIFKETLLSEDWQAIAKAAAAEVQHQVLDLMVA
;
A
#
# COMPACT_ATOMS: atom_id res chain seq x y z
N MET A 1 30.00 -19.90 -16.35
CA MET A 1 29.54 -19.59 -14.97
C MET A 1 28.94 -18.20 -15.01
N SER A 2 27.63 -18.11 -15.22
CA SER A 2 26.95 -16.81 -15.37
C SER A 2 26.49 -16.35 -14.00
N ASN A 3 27.23 -15.39 -13.43
CA ASN A 3 26.79 -14.61 -12.27
C ASN A 3 25.66 -13.68 -12.74
N LEU A 4 24.42 -14.07 -12.45
CA LEU A 4 23.27 -13.17 -12.52
C LEU A 4 23.15 -12.48 -11.17
N ASN A 5 23.65 -11.24 -11.09
CA ASN A 5 23.21 -10.29 -10.07
C ASN A 5 21.69 -10.11 -10.22
N PRO A 6 20.90 -10.21 -9.13
CA PRO A 6 19.53 -9.70 -9.17
C PRO A 6 19.60 -8.17 -9.25
N ILE A 7 19.04 -7.63 -10.33
CA ILE A 7 18.74 -6.21 -10.46
C ILE A 7 17.78 -5.85 -9.32
N PRO A 8 17.99 -4.76 -8.55
CA PRO A 8 16.97 -4.31 -7.62
C PRO A 8 15.75 -3.88 -8.43
N GLN A 9 14.70 -4.69 -8.42
CA GLN A 9 13.43 -4.33 -9.05
C GLN A 9 12.92 -3.07 -8.34
N SER A 10 12.66 -2.02 -9.11
CA SER A 10 12.06 -0.80 -8.59
C SER A 10 10.71 -1.17 -7.96
N VAL A 11 10.35 -0.53 -6.84
CA VAL A 11 9.06 -0.74 -6.17
C VAL A 11 7.87 -0.41 -7.10
N ALA A 12 8.11 0.45 -8.10
CA ALA A 12 7.17 0.70 -9.19
C ALA A 12 6.91 -0.57 -10.02
N ASP A 13 7.96 -1.36 -10.32
CA ASP A 13 7.84 -2.61 -11.07
C ASP A 13 7.11 -3.69 -10.25
N ILE A 14 7.23 -3.69 -8.92
CA ILE A 14 6.50 -4.64 -8.05
C ILE A 14 5.01 -4.30 -8.03
N LEU A 15 4.66 -3.01 -7.96
CA LEU A 15 3.26 -2.55 -7.99
C LEU A 15 2.64 -2.73 -9.39
N ASP A 16 3.43 -2.60 -10.45
CA ASP A 16 3.00 -2.85 -11.83
C ASP A 16 2.86 -4.37 -12.12
N ALA A 17 3.74 -5.22 -11.57
CA ALA A 17 3.65 -6.68 -11.71
C ALA A 17 2.44 -7.28 -10.99
N GLU A 18 2.05 -6.76 -9.83
CA GLU A 18 0.81 -7.20 -9.16
C GLU A 18 -0.46 -6.78 -9.94
N ALA A 19 -0.38 -5.70 -10.73
CA ALA A 19 -1.49 -5.25 -11.57
C ALA A 19 -1.66 -6.09 -12.85
N GLU A 20 -0.58 -6.65 -13.40
CA GLU A 20 -0.60 -7.41 -14.66
C GLU A 20 -0.94 -8.91 -14.49
N VAL A 21 -0.77 -9.48 -13.30
CA VAL A 21 -0.95 -10.94 -13.07
C VAL A 21 -2.38 -11.36 -12.71
N THR A 22 -3.33 -10.45 -12.53
CA THR A 22 -4.58 -10.82 -11.84
C THR A 22 -5.86 -10.81 -12.69
N ALA A 23 -5.88 -11.59 -13.78
CA ALA A 23 -7.07 -12.28 -14.31
C ALA A 23 -6.68 -13.33 -15.36
N PRO A 24 -7.20 -14.59 -15.38
CA PRO A 24 -7.98 -15.34 -14.40
C PRO A 24 -7.34 -16.71 -14.04
N MET A 25 -7.11 -17.01 -12.76
CA MET A 25 -6.97 -18.41 -12.30
C MET A 25 -7.72 -18.60 -10.99
N LEU A 26 -9.02 -18.85 -11.12
CA LEU A 26 -9.84 -19.47 -10.09
C LEU A 26 -9.59 -20.98 -10.13
N ALA A 27 -8.58 -21.46 -9.42
CA ALA A 27 -8.50 -22.84 -8.95
C ALA A 27 -7.44 -23.00 -7.86
N GLY A 28 -7.87 -22.91 -6.61
CA GLY A 28 -7.14 -23.49 -5.48
C GLY A 28 -6.25 -22.53 -4.70
N VAL A 29 -6.50 -22.53 -3.39
CA VAL A 29 -5.59 -22.12 -2.30
C VAL A 29 -5.44 -20.61 -2.05
N GLY A 30 -6.37 -20.08 -1.25
CA GLY A 30 -6.02 -19.35 -0.04
C GLY A 30 -5.26 -18.02 -0.16
N GLN A 31 -5.92 -16.97 -0.65
CA GLN A 31 -5.73 -15.64 -0.06
C GLN A 31 -7.09 -15.11 0.42
N VAL A 32 -7.25 -15.12 1.73
CA VAL A 32 -8.39 -14.58 2.45
C VAL A 32 -8.27 -13.06 2.37
N GLY A 33 -8.83 -12.46 1.32
CA GLY A 33 -8.86 -11.01 1.17
C GLY A 33 -9.58 -10.38 2.36
N TRP A 34 -8.88 -9.48 3.06
CA TRP A 34 -9.32 -8.78 4.27
C TRP A 34 -10.66 -8.03 4.10
N MET A 35 -11.11 -7.78 2.86
CA MET A 35 -12.39 -7.12 2.56
C MET A 35 -13.55 -8.06 2.20
N LYS A 36 -13.40 -9.39 2.32
CA LYS A 36 -14.48 -10.37 2.00
C LYS A 36 -15.77 -10.16 2.80
N THR A 37 -15.72 -9.38 3.87
CA THR A 37 -16.86 -9.03 4.73
C THR A 37 -17.67 -7.83 4.24
N TRP A 38 -17.21 -7.11 3.20
CA TRP A 38 -17.89 -5.91 2.72
C TRP A 38 -18.95 -6.30 1.69
N PRO A 39 -20.25 -6.14 1.99
CA PRO A 39 -21.33 -6.56 1.09
C PRO A 39 -21.34 -5.77 -0.23
N GLN A 40 -20.70 -4.60 -0.26
CA GLN A 40 -20.66 -3.67 -1.39
C GLN A 40 -19.56 -4.00 -2.41
N LEU A 41 -18.60 -4.89 -2.08
CA LEU A 41 -17.52 -5.32 -2.98
C LEU A 41 -17.90 -6.55 -3.81
N ALA A 42 -19.19 -6.65 -4.18
CA ALA A 42 -19.77 -7.82 -4.87
C ALA A 42 -19.07 -8.17 -6.21
N THR A 43 -18.30 -7.24 -6.79
CA THR A 43 -17.49 -7.48 -7.98
C THR A 43 -16.00 -7.46 -7.66
N TYR A 44 -15.27 -8.46 -8.18
CA TYR A 44 -13.82 -8.60 -8.05
C TYR A 44 -13.05 -7.35 -8.52
N SER A 45 -13.60 -6.63 -9.51
CA SER A 45 -13.05 -5.38 -10.05
C SER A 45 -12.95 -4.27 -9.00
N HIS A 46 -14.00 -4.06 -8.19
CA HIS A 46 -14.00 -3.01 -7.16
C HIS A 46 -12.99 -3.32 -6.05
N TYR A 47 -12.84 -4.60 -5.70
CA TYR A 47 -11.83 -5.02 -4.72
C TYR A 47 -10.40 -4.71 -5.18
N ALA A 48 -10.06 -5.09 -6.43
CA ALA A 48 -8.72 -4.85 -6.97
C ALA A 48 -8.42 -3.34 -7.08
N GLN A 49 -9.38 -2.55 -7.54
CA GLN A 49 -9.26 -1.09 -7.62
C GLN A 49 -9.08 -0.46 -6.24
N LEU A 50 -9.84 -0.90 -5.25
CA LEU A 50 -9.77 -0.37 -3.90
C LEU A 50 -8.45 -0.72 -3.20
N LYS A 51 -7.99 -1.97 -3.33
CA LYS A 51 -6.66 -2.39 -2.83
C LYS A 51 -5.57 -1.53 -3.47
N SER A 52 -5.60 -1.36 -4.79
CA SER A 52 -4.63 -0.53 -5.51
C SER A 52 -4.67 0.92 -5.02
N LEU A 53 -5.86 1.51 -4.86
CA LEU A 53 -6.06 2.87 -4.36
C LEU A 53 -5.40 3.07 -2.99
N VAL A 54 -5.69 2.17 -2.05
CA VAL A 54 -5.20 2.25 -0.67
C VAL A 54 -3.68 2.14 -0.64
N LEU A 55 -3.10 1.16 -1.33
CA LEU A 55 -1.66 0.94 -1.33
C LEU A 55 -0.90 2.09 -1.99
N ARG A 56 -1.40 2.58 -3.13
CA ARG A 56 -0.83 3.77 -3.80
C ARG A 56 -1.00 5.02 -2.95
N GLY A 57 -2.11 5.14 -2.24
CA GLY A 57 -2.34 6.20 -1.28
C GLY A 57 -1.30 6.22 -0.17
N VAL A 58 -1.08 5.07 0.48
CA VAL A 58 -0.09 4.96 1.57
C VAL A 58 1.32 5.28 1.05
N ALA A 59 1.70 4.75 -0.11
CA ALA A 59 2.97 5.05 -0.75
C ALA A 59 3.14 6.58 -1.00
N ALA A 60 2.11 7.23 -1.54
CA ALA A 60 2.13 8.67 -1.77
C ALA A 60 2.23 9.48 -0.46
N VAL A 61 1.54 9.06 0.61
CA VAL A 61 1.64 9.71 1.93
C VAL A 61 3.05 9.57 2.51
N LEU A 62 3.67 8.40 2.43
CA LEU A 62 5.04 8.19 2.90
C LEU A 62 6.06 8.95 2.07
N LYS A 63 5.80 9.13 0.77
CA LYS A 63 6.63 9.95 -0.11
C LYS A 63 6.65 11.40 0.34
N ASP A 64 5.51 11.95 0.75
CA ASP A 64 5.41 13.32 1.31
C ASP A 64 6.17 13.48 2.64
N CYS A 65 6.42 12.39 3.37
CA CYS A 65 7.20 12.41 4.60
C CYS A 65 8.72 12.51 4.36
N ASN A 66 9.20 12.44 3.12
CA ASN A 66 10.62 12.57 2.75
C ASN A 66 11.55 11.63 3.55
N LEU A 67 11.15 10.37 3.69
CA LEU A 67 11.85 9.38 4.51
C LEU A 67 13.22 8.93 3.94
N GLY A 68 13.55 9.33 2.71
CA GLY A 68 14.82 9.00 2.06
C GLY A 68 15.06 7.49 1.99
N ALA A 69 16.23 7.06 2.45
CA ALA A 69 16.63 5.65 2.48
C ALA A 69 15.71 4.75 3.34
N GLY A 70 14.98 5.32 4.30
CA GLY A 70 14.02 4.57 5.11
C GLY A 70 12.64 4.36 4.45
N TYR A 71 12.43 4.87 3.24
CA TYR A 71 11.11 4.83 2.57
C TYR A 71 10.61 3.40 2.33
N ASP A 72 11.45 2.51 1.80
CA ASP A 72 11.03 1.15 1.46
C ASP A 72 10.68 0.33 2.72
N ALA A 73 11.52 0.43 3.76
CA ALA A 73 11.24 -0.19 5.05
C ALA A 73 9.96 0.35 5.70
N ALA A 74 9.70 1.66 5.59
CA ALA A 74 8.47 2.28 6.06
C ALA A 74 7.24 1.76 5.29
N LEU A 75 7.36 1.66 3.97
CA LEU A 75 6.28 1.20 3.10
C LEU A 75 5.95 -0.28 3.33
N ASP A 76 6.96 -1.12 3.48
CA ASP A 76 6.78 -2.55 3.77
C ASP A 76 6.21 -2.79 5.16
N CYS A 77 6.50 -1.92 6.13
CA CYS A 77 5.82 -1.91 7.43
C CYS A 77 4.37 -1.43 7.32
N ALA A 78 4.10 -0.40 6.52
CA ALA A 78 2.78 0.23 6.43
C ALA A 78 1.74 -0.63 5.69
N LYS A 79 2.13 -1.37 4.64
CA LYS A 79 1.25 -2.24 3.84
C LYS A 79 0.42 -3.23 4.68
N PRO A 80 1.02 -4.09 5.52
CA PRO A 80 0.25 -5.03 6.33
C PRO A 80 -0.61 -4.32 7.38
N LEU A 81 -0.11 -3.24 8.00
CA LEU A 81 -0.86 -2.49 9.01
C LEU A 81 -2.15 -1.90 8.45
N ILE A 82 -2.08 -1.22 7.29
CA ILE A 82 -3.29 -0.62 6.70
C ILE A 82 -4.28 -1.70 6.25
N MET A 83 -3.79 -2.83 5.71
CA MET A 83 -4.64 -3.95 5.29
C MET A 83 -5.33 -4.60 6.49
N GLU A 84 -4.62 -4.78 7.61
CA GLU A 84 -5.18 -5.30 8.85
C GLU A 84 -6.27 -4.38 9.39
N ARG A 85 -5.99 -3.08 9.53
CA ARG A 85 -6.96 -2.10 10.06
C ARG A 85 -8.20 -1.98 9.19
N LEU A 86 -8.07 -2.09 7.88
CA LEU A 86 -9.20 -2.04 6.96
C LEU A 86 -9.91 -3.39 6.76
N THR A 87 -9.58 -4.43 7.53
CA THR A 87 -10.31 -5.71 7.52
C THR A 87 -11.75 -5.53 8.04
N GLN A 88 -11.93 -4.69 9.06
CA GLN A 88 -13.23 -4.36 9.64
C GLN A 88 -13.35 -2.86 9.91
N PRO A 89 -13.33 -2.00 8.89
CA PRO A 89 -13.47 -0.57 9.10
C PRO A 89 -14.94 -0.22 9.35
N SER A 90 -15.15 0.96 9.93
CA SER A 90 -16.50 1.49 10.10
C SER A 90 -17.22 1.65 8.75
N THR A 91 -18.55 1.53 8.76
CA THR A 91 -19.38 1.71 7.55
C THR A 91 -19.11 3.05 6.85
N ASP A 92 -18.79 4.09 7.63
CA ASP A 92 -18.46 5.40 7.11
C ASP A 92 -17.12 5.42 6.33
N ILE A 93 -16.07 4.78 6.85
CA ILE A 93 -14.79 4.60 6.13
C ILE A 93 -15.00 3.78 4.86
N GLN A 94 -15.80 2.71 4.93
CA GLN A 94 -16.13 1.87 3.77
C GLN A 94 -16.77 2.70 2.65
N ASN A 95 -17.79 3.49 2.98
CA ASN A 95 -18.50 4.31 2.01
C ASN A 95 -17.61 5.41 1.39
N ARG A 96 -16.75 6.04 2.19
CA ARG A 96 -15.80 7.04 1.68
C ARG A 96 -14.78 6.42 0.72
N LEU A 97 -14.25 5.25 1.05
CA LEU A 97 -13.34 4.50 0.19
C LEU A 97 -14.01 4.05 -1.11
N LEU A 98 -15.26 3.59 -1.08
CA LEU A 98 -16.01 3.20 -2.27
C LEU A 98 -16.28 4.39 -3.20
N LYS A 99 -16.68 5.55 -2.65
CA LYS A 99 -16.88 6.78 -3.43
C LYS A 99 -15.62 7.22 -4.17
N LEU A 100 -14.45 7.05 -3.54
CA LEU A 100 -13.17 7.34 -4.19
C LEU A 100 -12.91 6.42 -5.39
N VAL A 101 -13.36 5.17 -5.33
CA VAL A 101 -13.24 4.19 -6.42
C VAL A 101 -14.20 4.50 -7.57
N GLU A 102 -15.44 4.90 -7.28
CA GLU A 102 -16.47 5.19 -8.29
C GLU A 102 -16.24 6.51 -9.04
N GLY A 103 -15.53 7.48 -8.44
CA GLY A 103 -15.48 8.87 -8.91
C GLY A 103 -14.54 9.18 -10.09
N GLU A 104 -13.55 8.35 -10.43
CA GLU A 104 -12.66 8.59 -11.58
C GLU A 104 -12.04 7.26 -12.09
N PRO A 105 -11.65 7.16 -13.37
CA PRO A 105 -11.06 5.96 -13.93
C PRO A 105 -9.84 5.47 -13.14
N PHE A 106 -9.79 4.17 -12.89
CA PHE A 106 -8.63 3.47 -12.35
C PHE A 106 -7.85 2.80 -13.47
N GLY A 107 -6.53 2.96 -13.43
CA GLY A 107 -5.60 2.24 -14.26
C GLY A 107 -4.18 2.33 -13.67
N PRO A 108 -3.27 1.43 -14.06
CA PRO A 108 -1.89 1.41 -13.55
C PRO A 108 -1.17 2.75 -13.80
N LYS A 109 -1.56 3.47 -14.86
CA LYS A 109 -0.97 4.75 -15.25
C LYS A 109 -1.72 5.99 -14.76
N VAL A 110 -2.86 5.84 -14.09
CA VAL A 110 -3.63 7.00 -13.61
C VAL A 110 -3.04 7.46 -12.29
N GLU A 111 -2.37 8.60 -12.26
CA GLU A 111 -1.83 9.17 -11.02
C GLU A 111 -2.94 9.55 -10.03
N LEU A 112 -2.64 9.45 -8.74
CA LEU A 112 -3.52 9.91 -7.67
C LEU A 112 -3.59 11.43 -7.70
N THR A 113 -4.78 11.99 -7.93
CA THR A 113 -4.99 13.45 -7.84
C THR A 113 -4.72 13.94 -6.41
N ALA A 114 -4.28 15.19 -6.28
CA ALA A 114 -4.00 15.80 -4.98
C ALA A 114 -5.24 15.80 -4.06
N GLU A 115 -6.43 15.96 -4.63
CA GLU A 115 -7.70 15.91 -3.90
C GLU A 115 -7.97 14.50 -3.34
N ARG A 116 -7.83 13.46 -4.17
CA ARG A 116 -7.98 12.07 -3.73
C ARG A 116 -6.95 11.70 -2.66
N LEU A 117 -5.70 12.13 -2.82
CA LEU A 117 -4.67 11.93 -1.82
C LEU A 117 -5.01 12.63 -0.50
N ALA A 118 -5.55 13.84 -0.55
CA ALA A 118 -6.01 14.55 0.65
C ALA A 118 -7.13 13.79 1.37
N GLN A 119 -8.10 13.25 0.63
CA GLN A 119 -9.18 12.43 1.19
C GLN A 119 -8.63 11.12 1.80
N LEU A 120 -7.69 10.45 1.13
CA LEU A 120 -7.03 9.26 1.65
C LEU A 120 -6.22 9.55 2.92
N LYS A 121 -5.53 10.69 3.00
CA LYS A 121 -4.82 11.11 4.22
C LYS A 121 -5.76 11.21 5.42
N VAL A 122 -6.97 11.74 5.22
CA VAL A 122 -7.99 11.81 6.28
C VAL A 122 -8.40 10.39 6.70
N ILE A 123 -8.72 9.53 5.73
CA ILE A 123 -9.09 8.13 6.00
C ILE A 123 -7.98 7.39 6.75
N PHE A 124 -6.71 7.53 6.34
CA PHE A 124 -5.60 6.88 7.01
C PHE A 124 -5.36 7.40 8.42
N LYS A 125 -5.57 8.69 8.68
CA LYS A 125 -5.50 9.24 10.05
C LYS A 125 -6.57 8.66 10.98
N GLU A 126 -7.74 8.34 10.43
CA GLU A 126 -8.85 7.75 11.20
C GLU A 126 -8.74 6.22 11.31
N THR A 127 -8.00 5.59 10.41
CA THR A 127 -7.86 4.12 10.32
C THR A 127 -6.61 3.61 11.03
N LEU A 128 -5.48 4.27 10.84
CA LEU A 128 -4.20 3.92 11.45
C LEU A 128 -4.08 4.60 12.80
N LEU A 129 -3.73 3.81 13.82
CA LEU A 129 -3.49 4.30 15.17
C LEU A 129 -2.16 5.05 15.25
N SER A 130 -1.98 5.87 16.28
CA SER A 130 -0.70 6.53 16.54
C SER A 130 0.45 5.52 16.70
N GLU A 131 0.17 4.34 17.26
CA GLU A 131 1.13 3.24 17.39
C GLU A 131 1.58 2.68 16.02
N ASP A 132 0.66 2.60 15.06
CA ASP A 132 0.96 2.14 13.70
C ASP A 132 1.92 3.13 13.02
N TRP A 133 1.65 4.44 13.13
CA TRP A 133 2.54 5.49 12.62
C TRP A 133 3.90 5.49 13.31
N GLN A 134 3.95 5.20 14.61
CA GLN A 134 5.23 5.05 15.32
C GLN A 134 6.01 3.83 14.84
N ALA A 135 5.34 2.71 14.54
CA ALA A 135 5.99 1.51 14.01
C ALA A 135 6.60 1.79 12.63
N ILE A 136 5.85 2.47 11.75
CA ILE A 136 6.31 2.89 10.42
C ILE A 136 7.54 3.81 10.54
N ALA A 137 7.49 4.81 11.42
CA ALA A 137 8.61 5.72 11.65
C ALA A 137 9.85 5.01 12.21
N LYS A 138 9.66 4.06 13.14
CA LYS A 138 10.74 3.24 13.69
C LYS A 138 11.38 2.35 12.63
N ALA A 139 10.58 1.74 11.75
CA ALA A 139 11.09 0.94 10.64
C ALA A 139 11.97 1.79 9.70
N ALA A 140 11.50 2.98 9.34
CA ALA A 140 12.27 3.92 8.53
C ALA A 140 13.60 4.31 9.19
N ALA A 141 13.56 4.64 10.48
CA ALA A 141 14.75 5.06 11.23
C ALA A 141 15.76 3.92 11.43
N ALA A 142 15.29 2.70 11.68
CA ALA A 142 16.13 1.52 11.83
C ALA A 142 16.89 1.20 10.53
N GLU A 143 16.22 1.35 9.38
CA GLU A 143 16.85 1.15 8.07
C GLU A 143 17.97 2.17 7.81
N VAL A 144 17.70 3.46 8.09
CA VAL A 144 18.74 4.50 7.96
C VAL A 144 19.91 4.23 8.92
N GLN A 145 19.63 3.81 10.15
CA GLN A 145 20.67 3.44 11.12
C GLN A 145 21.52 2.26 10.62
N HIS A 146 20.88 1.24 10.06
CA HIS A 146 21.57 0.07 9.50
C HIS A 146 22.53 0.47 8.38
N GLN A 147 22.07 1.27 7.41
CA GLN A 147 22.91 1.72 6.30
C GLN A 147 24.11 2.57 6.74
N VAL A 148 23.93 3.43 7.75
CA VAL A 148 25.05 4.22 8.30
C VAL A 148 26.07 3.32 8.99
N LEU A 149 25.62 2.33 9.77
CA LEU A 149 26.51 1.39 10.44
C LEU A 149 27.26 0.52 9.43
N ASP A 150 26.58 0.01 8.42
CA ASP A 150 27.20 -0.77 7.33
C ASP A 150 28.28 0.04 6.59
N LEU A 151 28.05 1.34 6.36
CA LEU A 151 29.01 2.21 5.67
C LEU A 151 30.20 2.60 6.53
N MET A 152 30.00 2.80 7.84
CA MET A 152 31.01 3.38 8.75
C MET A 152 31.81 2.32 9.53
N VAL A 153 31.31 1.08 9.61
CA VAL A 153 31.97 -0.03 10.32
C VAL A 153 32.62 -1.03 9.35
N ALA A 154 32.41 -0.87 8.03
CA ALA A 154 33.09 -1.62 6.99
C ALA A 154 34.54 -1.17 6.74
#